data_AF-A0AAD9YQR6-F1
#
_entry.id   AF-A0AAD9YQR6-F1
#
_cell.length_a   1.000
_cell.length_b   1.000
_cell.length_c   1.000
_cell.angle_alpha   90.00
_cell.angle_beta   90.00
_cell.angle_gamma   90.00
#
_symmetry.space_group_name_H-M   'P 1'
#
loop_
_entity.id
_entity.type
_entity.pdbx_description
1 polymer ?
#
loop_
_entity_poly.entity_id
_entity_poly.type
_entity_poly.pdbx_seq_one_letter_code
_entity_poly.pdbx_strand_id
1 'polypeptide(L)'
;MAAITLLEGGHEVEIFEKSQFSKEVGAAISAPPNSSRILDYFGFDFSRAKATPAESLIYNNDAENLGDKTVLPLSDYKSKYGFAWHFFHRVDLHDELRKLATEPTLSRKGFARLHLATPVSRVDLDGTVHFPDGTTVEKDLVVAADGVRSSFISTVLGEETPSQHFMTMTRLLLPTEQMSNDADTNAFFKGGYNSIRVLRVDDGSVITYGCRNGALQNIAFMYPAEHLEDAPGIPVEHAK
;
A
#
# COMPACT_ATOMS: atom_id res chain seq x y z
N MET A 1 -3.12 -11.18 -2.12
CA MET A 1 -4.61 -11.29 -2.19
C MET A 1 -5.05 -12.32 -3.22
N ALA A 2 -4.81 -12.13 -4.52
CA ALA A 2 -5.27 -13.08 -5.56
C ALA A 2 -4.89 -14.55 -5.26
N ALA A 3 -3.63 -14.79 -4.87
CA ALA A 3 -3.17 -16.13 -4.47
C ALA A 3 -4.01 -16.73 -3.32
N ILE A 4 -4.29 -15.95 -2.27
CA ILE A 4 -5.11 -16.38 -1.13
C ILE A 4 -6.51 -16.77 -1.60
N THR A 5 -7.12 -15.94 -2.45
CA THR A 5 -8.46 -16.18 -3.00
C THR A 5 -8.52 -17.45 -3.86
N LEU A 6 -7.52 -17.67 -4.71
CA LEU A 6 -7.44 -18.89 -5.53
C LEU A 6 -7.22 -20.13 -4.68
N LEU A 7 -6.40 -20.05 -3.62
CA LEU A 7 -6.22 -21.14 -2.67
C LEU A 7 -7.52 -21.49 -1.93
N GLU A 8 -8.34 -20.50 -1.55
CA GLU A 8 -9.67 -20.75 -0.97
C GLU A 8 -10.61 -21.44 -1.97
N GLY A 9 -10.43 -21.20 -3.26
CA GLY A 9 -11.11 -21.93 -4.35
C GLY A 9 -10.59 -23.36 -4.56
N GLY A 10 -9.55 -23.78 -3.84
CA GLY A 10 -8.94 -25.11 -3.95
C GLY A 10 -7.96 -25.26 -5.12
N HIS A 11 -7.46 -24.15 -5.67
CA HIS A 11 -6.50 -24.18 -6.78
C HIS A 11 -5.06 -24.35 -6.28
N GLU A 12 -4.21 -24.95 -7.11
CA GLU A 12 -2.75 -24.91 -6.92
C GLU A 12 -2.22 -23.57 -7.43
N VAL A 13 -1.43 -22.88 -6.60
CA VAL A 13 -1.00 -21.51 -6.90
C VAL A 13 0.52 -21.39 -6.86
N GLU A 14 1.08 -20.81 -7.92
CA GLU A 14 2.48 -20.36 -7.97
C GLU A 14 2.52 -18.84 -8.15
N ILE A 15 3.43 -18.19 -7.44
CA ILE A 15 3.63 -16.74 -7.47
C ILE A 15 5.06 -16.50 -7.93
N PHE A 16 5.22 -15.75 -9.02
CA PHE A 16 6.52 -15.31 -9.54
C PHE A 16 6.73 -13.83 -9.23
N GLU A 17 7.75 -13.53 -8.45
CA GLU A 17 8.08 -12.17 -8.01
C GLU A 17 9.52 -11.83 -8.40
N LYS A 18 9.71 -10.68 -9.07
CA LYS A 18 11.02 -10.25 -9.58
C LYS A 18 12.00 -9.84 -8.47
N SER A 19 11.50 -9.37 -7.33
CA SER A 19 12.32 -8.91 -6.22
C SER A 19 12.64 -10.03 -5.21
N GLN A 20 13.58 -9.74 -4.32
CA GLN A 20 13.87 -10.57 -3.15
C GLN A 20 13.19 -10.07 -1.87
N PHE A 21 12.32 -9.06 -1.98
CA PHE A 21 11.76 -8.32 -0.83
C PHE A 21 12.81 -7.73 0.14
N SER A 22 14.06 -7.55 -0.28
CA SER A 22 15.17 -7.12 0.59
C SER A 22 15.27 -5.61 0.82
N LYS A 23 14.48 -4.79 0.10
CA LYS A 23 14.63 -3.33 0.06
C LYS A 23 13.31 -2.55 0.08
N GLU A 24 12.29 -3.05 0.79
CA GLU A 24 11.04 -2.29 0.86
C GLU A 24 11.17 -1.14 1.89
N VAL A 25 11.52 0.06 1.40
CA VAL A 25 11.34 1.32 2.14
C VAL A 25 9.84 1.61 2.15
N GLY A 26 9.14 0.95 3.07
CA GLY A 26 7.68 0.92 3.06
C GLY A 26 7.08 2.23 3.55
N ALA A 27 6.46 3.01 2.67
CA ALA A 27 5.50 4.02 3.11
C ALA A 27 4.30 3.34 3.82
N ALA A 28 3.49 4.12 4.53
CA ALA A 28 2.24 3.56 5.04
C ALA A 28 1.20 3.37 3.92
N ILE A 29 0.18 2.56 4.21
CA ILE A 29 -0.94 2.28 3.32
C ILE A 29 -2.21 2.16 4.17
N SER A 30 -3.34 2.55 3.60
CA SER A 30 -4.64 2.51 4.27
C SER A 30 -5.54 1.43 3.69
N ALA A 31 -6.32 0.78 4.56
CA ALA A 31 -7.35 -0.18 4.21
C ALA A 31 -8.70 0.27 4.80
N PRO A 32 -9.59 0.89 3.99
CA PRO A 32 -10.92 1.26 4.43
C PRO A 32 -11.77 0.03 4.82
N PRO A 33 -12.97 0.22 5.41
CA PRO A 33 -13.76 -0.89 5.96
C PRO A 33 -14.07 -2.02 4.97
N ASN A 34 -14.29 -1.71 3.69
CA ASN A 34 -14.50 -2.70 2.63
C ASN A 34 -13.28 -3.61 2.42
N SER A 35 -12.07 -3.05 2.39
CA SER A 35 -10.84 -3.83 2.28
C SER A 35 -10.54 -4.59 3.57
N SER A 36 -10.75 -3.95 4.72
CA SER A 36 -10.54 -4.59 6.04
C SER A 36 -11.46 -5.80 6.23
N ARG A 37 -12.71 -5.72 5.78
CA ARG A 37 -13.63 -6.87 5.80
C ARG A 37 -13.10 -8.06 5.00
N ILE A 38 -12.51 -7.82 3.83
CA ILE A 38 -11.96 -8.87 2.98
C ILE A 38 -10.71 -9.49 3.64
N LEU A 39 -9.86 -8.67 4.26
CA LEU A 39 -8.70 -9.16 5.01
C LEU A 39 -9.14 -10.09 6.15
N ASP A 40 -10.12 -9.66 6.96
CA ASP A 40 -10.68 -10.45 8.06
C ASP A 40 -11.28 -11.78 7.58
N TYR A 41 -12.04 -11.75 6.48
CA TYR A 41 -12.61 -12.95 5.87
C TYR A 41 -11.56 -14.04 5.57
N PHE A 42 -10.36 -13.63 5.13
CA PHE A 42 -9.24 -14.56 4.86
C PHE A 42 -8.37 -14.88 6.09
N GLY A 43 -8.78 -14.46 7.29
CA GLY A 43 -8.05 -14.74 8.54
C GLY A 43 -6.81 -13.88 8.75
N PHE A 44 -6.77 -12.67 8.19
CA PHE A 44 -5.66 -11.72 8.37
C PHE A 44 -5.48 -11.29 9.82
N ASP A 45 -4.25 -11.38 10.32
CA ASP A 45 -3.92 -10.96 11.68
C ASP A 45 -3.57 -9.46 11.73
N PHE A 46 -4.59 -8.64 12.00
CA PHE A 46 -4.44 -7.19 12.16
C PHE A 46 -3.46 -6.81 13.28
N SER A 47 -3.34 -7.63 14.33
CA SER A 47 -2.43 -7.35 15.45
C SER A 47 -0.98 -7.55 15.02
N ARG A 48 -0.70 -8.68 14.34
CA ARG A 48 0.64 -8.99 13.82
C ARG A 48 1.10 -8.00 12.76
N ALA A 49 0.17 -7.52 11.93
CA ALA A 49 0.40 -6.44 10.97
C ALA A 49 0.44 -5.03 11.59
N LYS A 50 0.27 -4.92 12.92
CA LYS A 50 0.32 -3.65 13.68
C LYS A 50 -0.65 -2.59 13.13
N ALA A 51 -1.86 -3.03 12.79
CA ALA A 51 -2.91 -2.19 12.22
C ALA A 51 -3.27 -1.05 13.17
N THR A 52 -3.27 0.18 12.66
CA THR A 52 -3.69 1.37 13.43
C THR A 52 -5.11 1.73 13.02
N PRO A 53 -6.13 1.62 13.89
CA PRO A 53 -7.49 2.04 13.55
C PRO A 53 -7.57 3.57 13.48
N ALA A 54 -8.20 4.09 12.43
CA ALA A 54 -8.40 5.52 12.25
C ALA A 54 -9.45 6.06 13.23
N GLU A 55 -9.12 7.15 13.92
CA GLU A 55 -10.01 7.79 14.89
C GLU A 55 -10.79 8.96 14.28
N SER A 56 -10.15 9.72 13.40
CA SER A 56 -10.73 10.89 12.75
C SER A 56 -10.08 11.18 11.41
N LEU A 57 -10.83 11.86 10.54
CA LEU A 57 -10.33 12.54 9.35
C LEU A 57 -10.41 14.04 9.60
N ILE A 58 -9.26 14.69 9.53
CA ILE A 58 -9.11 16.11 9.82
C ILE A 58 -8.67 16.81 8.53
N TYR A 59 -9.48 17.74 8.07
CA TYR A 59 -9.10 18.68 7.01
C TYR A 59 -8.65 19.97 7.68
N ASN A 60 -7.37 20.28 7.56
CA ASN A 60 -6.82 21.58 7.93
C ASN A 60 -7.09 22.54 6.78
N ASN A 61 -7.99 23.49 7.01
CA ASN A 61 -8.46 24.43 5.98
C ASN A 61 -7.43 25.53 5.70
N ASP A 62 -6.58 25.80 6.68
CA ASP A 62 -5.53 26.80 6.65
C ASP A 62 -4.21 26.21 7.20
N ALA A 63 -3.12 26.37 6.46
CA ALA A 63 -1.78 25.91 6.84
C ALA A 63 -1.13 26.78 7.93
N GLU A 64 -1.48 28.07 7.98
CA GLU A 64 -0.98 29.02 8.97
C GLU A 64 -1.81 28.97 10.26
N ASN A 65 -3.04 28.47 10.19
CA ASN A 65 -3.94 28.31 11.32
C ASN A 65 -4.49 26.87 11.46
N LEU A 66 -3.72 25.98 12.09
CA LEU A 66 -4.14 24.60 12.37
C LEU A 66 -5.37 24.47 13.29
N GLY A 67 -5.85 25.58 13.86
CA GLY A 67 -7.11 25.64 14.59
C GLY A 67 -8.34 25.64 13.68
N ASP A 68 -8.23 26.18 12.46
CA ASP A 68 -9.27 26.11 11.45
C ASP A 68 -9.24 24.74 10.75
N LYS A 69 -10.14 23.87 11.21
CA LYS A 69 -10.21 22.50 10.72
C LYS A 69 -11.63 21.94 10.76
N THR A 70 -11.89 21.08 9.79
CA THR A 70 -13.07 20.21 9.78
C THR A 70 -12.68 18.85 10.33
N VAL A 71 -13.40 18.36 11.34
CA VAL A 71 -13.15 17.04 11.95
C VAL A 71 -14.33 16.12 11.66
N LEU A 72 -14.04 15.02 10.98
CA LEU A 72 -14.98 13.92 10.75
C LEU A 72 -14.59 12.74 11.66
N PRO A 73 -15.45 12.31 12.59
CA PRO A 73 -15.17 11.13 13.39
C PRO A 73 -15.16 9.89 12.49
N LEU A 74 -14.17 9.02 12.69
CA LEU A 74 -14.07 7.72 12.02
C LEU A 74 -14.18 6.55 13.02
N SER A 75 -14.18 6.84 14.32
CA SER A 75 -14.23 5.85 15.39
C SER A 75 -15.54 5.03 15.41
N ASP A 76 -16.62 5.54 14.83
CA ASP A 76 -17.90 4.85 14.67
C ASP A 76 -17.94 3.92 13.45
N TYR A 77 -16.91 3.92 12.58
CA TYR A 77 -16.90 3.12 11.35
C TYR A 77 -17.04 1.62 11.65
N LYS A 78 -16.46 1.15 12.76
CA LYS A 78 -16.61 -0.25 13.18
C LYS A 78 -18.07 -0.60 13.47
N SER A 79 -18.83 0.27 14.13
CA SER A 79 -20.25 -0.01 14.41
C SER A 79 -21.11 0.13 13.13
N LYS A 80 -20.80 1.11 12.29
CA LYS A 80 -21.58 1.43 11.08
C LYS A 80 -21.34 0.46 9.93
N TYR A 81 -20.09 0.03 9.74
CA TYR A 81 -19.66 -0.77 8.58
C TYR A 81 -19.11 -2.16 8.97
N GLY A 82 -19.06 -2.49 10.26
CA GLY A 82 -18.53 -3.75 10.79
C GLY A 82 -17.01 -3.76 11.00
N PHE A 83 -16.28 -2.85 10.36
CA PHE A 83 -14.82 -2.78 10.42
C PHE A 83 -14.35 -1.32 10.54
N ALA A 84 -13.26 -1.12 11.27
CA ALA A 84 -12.56 0.15 11.29
C ALA A 84 -11.83 0.40 9.95
N TRP A 85 -11.51 1.66 9.67
CA TRP A 85 -10.50 1.98 8.68
C TRP A 85 -9.13 1.75 9.32
N HIS A 86 -8.30 0.89 8.74
CA HIS A 86 -6.96 0.60 9.27
C HIS A 86 -5.86 1.27 8.45
N PHE A 87 -4.79 1.65 9.13
CA PHE A 87 -3.53 2.08 8.54
C PHE A 87 -2.43 1.09 8.88
N PHE A 88 -1.56 0.80 7.91
CA PHE A 88 -0.49 -0.18 8.03
C PHE A 88 0.82 0.42 7.57
N HIS A 89 1.92 -0.06 8.12
CA HIS A 89 3.19 0.02 7.42
C HIS A 89 3.16 -1.02 6.28
N ARG A 90 3.53 -0.63 5.06
CA ARG A 90 3.40 -1.50 3.88
C ARG A 90 4.06 -2.87 4.07
N VAL A 91 5.28 -2.88 4.61
CA VAL A 91 6.02 -4.13 4.89
C VAL A 91 5.23 -5.04 5.82
N ASP A 92 4.64 -4.51 6.90
CA ASP A 92 3.93 -5.33 7.89
C ASP A 92 2.63 -5.92 7.28
N LEU A 93 1.90 -5.13 6.47
CA LEU A 93 0.74 -5.62 5.72
C LEU A 93 1.13 -6.69 4.70
N HIS A 94 2.18 -6.43 3.93
CA HIS A 94 2.64 -7.32 2.88
C HIS A 94 3.18 -8.64 3.46
N ASP A 95 3.97 -8.58 4.52
CA ASP A 95 4.48 -9.77 5.21
C ASP A 95 3.35 -10.64 5.74
N GLU A 96 2.32 -10.03 6.31
CA GLU A 96 1.16 -10.76 6.80
C GLU A 96 0.38 -11.43 5.66
N LEU A 97 0.17 -10.71 4.55
CA LEU A 97 -0.45 -11.28 3.35
C LEU A 97 0.40 -12.41 2.73
N ARG A 98 1.72 -12.26 2.75
CA ARG A 98 2.64 -13.28 2.25
C ARG A 98 2.53 -14.54 3.10
N LYS A 99 2.61 -14.43 4.43
CA LYS A 99 2.43 -15.57 5.34
C LYS A 99 1.08 -16.24 5.11
N LEU A 100 0.02 -15.45 5.05
CA LEU A 100 -1.31 -15.96 4.73
C LEU A 100 -1.37 -16.68 3.39
N ALA A 101 -0.55 -16.34 2.39
CA ALA A 101 -0.55 -17.02 1.10
C ALA A 101 0.35 -18.26 1.09
N THR A 102 1.49 -18.23 1.77
CA THR A 102 2.58 -19.22 1.61
C THR A 102 2.73 -20.18 2.79
N GLU A 103 2.03 -19.97 3.89
CA GLU A 103 2.07 -20.85 5.06
C GLU A 103 0.75 -21.63 5.22
N PRO A 104 0.81 -22.83 5.84
CA PRO A 104 -0.40 -23.57 6.21
C PRO A 104 -1.28 -22.76 7.17
N THR A 105 -2.60 -22.85 7.00
CA THR A 105 -3.58 -22.29 7.93
C THR A 105 -4.52 -23.39 8.40
N LEU A 106 -5.27 -23.14 9.49
CA LEU A 106 -6.23 -24.12 10.00
C LEU A 106 -7.45 -24.31 9.09
N SER A 107 -7.84 -23.27 8.36
CA SER A 107 -9.08 -23.23 7.57
C SER A 107 -8.88 -23.58 6.09
N ARG A 108 -7.70 -23.33 5.53
CA ARG A 108 -7.46 -23.46 4.09
C ARG A 108 -6.62 -24.68 3.73
N LYS A 109 -6.98 -25.34 2.63
CA LYS A 109 -6.19 -26.43 2.06
C LYS A 109 -5.07 -25.86 1.18
N GLY A 110 -3.83 -26.17 1.54
CA GLY A 110 -2.65 -25.79 0.75
C GLY A 110 -2.19 -24.34 0.94
N PHE A 111 -1.07 -24.05 0.29
CA PHE A 111 -0.41 -22.75 0.29
C PHE A 111 0.28 -22.53 -1.06
N ALA A 112 0.49 -21.28 -1.44
CA ALA A 112 1.11 -20.92 -2.69
C ALA A 112 2.62 -21.20 -2.66
N ARG A 113 3.17 -21.66 -3.79
CA ARG A 113 4.62 -21.71 -4.00
C ARG A 113 5.09 -20.33 -4.46
N LEU A 114 5.97 -19.72 -3.69
CA LEU A 114 6.50 -18.39 -3.98
C LEU A 114 7.92 -18.50 -4.54
N HIS A 115 8.10 -18.00 -5.76
CA HIS A 115 9.38 -17.90 -6.46
C HIS A 115 9.85 -16.45 -6.45
N LEU A 116 10.84 -16.15 -5.60
CA LEU A 116 11.47 -14.83 -5.52
C LEU A 116 12.58 -14.69 -6.56
N ALA A 117 13.00 -13.46 -6.84
CA ALA A 117 14.01 -13.16 -7.86
C ALA A 117 13.72 -13.82 -9.21
N THR A 118 12.44 -14.00 -9.54
CA THR A 118 11.97 -14.69 -10.74
C THR A 118 11.16 -13.72 -11.59
N PRO A 119 11.82 -12.83 -12.34
CA PRO A 119 11.12 -11.95 -13.28
C PRO A 119 10.47 -12.76 -14.40
N VAL A 120 9.23 -12.42 -14.74
CA VAL A 120 8.54 -12.93 -15.93
C VAL A 120 8.81 -11.95 -17.08
N SER A 121 9.23 -12.45 -18.24
CA SER A 121 9.56 -11.62 -19.41
C SER A 121 8.37 -11.42 -20.35
N ARG A 122 7.49 -12.42 -20.44
CA ARG A 122 6.29 -12.41 -21.31
C ARG A 122 5.26 -13.38 -20.78
N VAL A 123 3.99 -13.08 -21.01
CA VAL A 123 2.85 -13.97 -20.77
C VAL A 123 2.04 -14.04 -22.05
N ASP A 124 1.71 -15.25 -22.50
CA ASP A 124 0.85 -15.49 -23.65
C ASP A 124 -0.61 -15.71 -23.22
N LEU A 125 -1.54 -15.40 -24.13
CA LEU A 125 -2.98 -15.52 -23.87
C LEU A 125 -3.45 -16.97 -23.72
N ASP A 126 -2.62 -17.95 -24.09
CA ASP A 126 -2.87 -19.38 -23.88
C ASP A 126 -2.43 -19.87 -22.49
N GLY A 127 -1.88 -18.99 -21.65
CA GLY A 127 -1.42 -19.33 -20.30
C GLY A 127 0.07 -19.67 -20.21
N THR A 128 0.83 -19.56 -21.30
CA THR A 128 2.29 -19.75 -21.29
C THR A 128 3.00 -18.55 -20.64
N VAL A 129 3.82 -18.81 -19.62
CA VAL A 129 4.66 -17.83 -18.93
C VAL A 129 6.10 -18.05 -19.33
N HIS A 130 6.77 -16.99 -19.79
CA HIS A 130 8.16 -17.01 -20.26
C HIS A 130 9.09 -16.34 -19.26
N PHE A 131 10.28 -16.90 -19.08
CA PHE A 131 11.34 -16.36 -18.22
C PHE A 131 12.54 -15.86 -19.04
N PRO A 132 13.38 -14.96 -18.48
CA PRO A 132 14.54 -14.41 -19.21
C PRO A 132 15.60 -15.42 -19.64
N ASP A 133 15.66 -16.59 -18.99
CA ASP A 133 16.59 -17.67 -19.36
C ASP A 133 16.09 -18.54 -20.52
N GLY A 134 14.91 -18.22 -21.08
CA GLY A 134 14.27 -18.94 -22.18
C GLY A 134 13.44 -20.13 -21.74
N THR A 135 13.34 -20.43 -20.44
CA THR A 135 12.42 -21.44 -19.92
C THR A 135 10.98 -20.93 -19.92
N THR A 136 10.03 -21.86 -19.93
CA THR A 136 8.60 -21.58 -19.89
C THR A 136 7.87 -22.48 -18.90
N VAL A 137 6.72 -22.02 -18.41
CA VAL A 137 5.75 -22.84 -17.68
C VAL A 137 4.36 -22.59 -18.26
N GLU A 138 3.54 -23.64 -18.34
CA GLU A 138 2.13 -23.53 -18.74
C GLU A 138 1.22 -23.51 -17.50
N LYS A 139 0.17 -22.69 -17.55
CA LYS A 139 -0.82 -22.53 -16.48
C LYS A 139 -2.23 -22.44 -17.05
N ASP A 140 -3.21 -22.97 -16.32
CA ASP A 140 -4.63 -22.86 -16.69
C ASP A 140 -5.17 -21.42 -16.58
N LEU A 141 -4.57 -20.61 -15.70
CA LEU A 141 -4.90 -19.21 -15.47
C LEU A 141 -3.65 -18.45 -15.05
N VAL A 142 -3.43 -17.29 -15.68
CA VAL A 142 -2.41 -16.32 -15.26
C VAL A 142 -3.09 -15.06 -14.75
N VAL A 143 -2.77 -14.66 -13.51
CA VAL A 143 -3.20 -13.38 -12.93
C VAL A 143 -2.01 -12.42 -12.97
N ALA A 144 -2.01 -11.48 -13.92
CA ALA A 144 -1.03 -10.41 -13.98
C ALA A 144 -1.33 -9.37 -12.88
N ALA A 145 -0.49 -9.37 -11.83
CA ALA A 145 -0.60 -8.45 -10.69
C ALA A 145 0.71 -7.67 -10.46
N ASP A 146 1.39 -7.28 -11.54
CA ASP A 146 2.72 -6.68 -11.58
C ASP A 146 2.75 -5.14 -11.42
N GLY A 147 1.60 -4.55 -11.09
CA GLY A 147 1.47 -3.15 -10.66
C GLY A 147 1.29 -2.16 -11.82
N VAL A 148 1.40 -0.87 -11.49
CA VAL A 148 1.05 0.24 -12.41
C VAL A 148 1.90 0.29 -13.69
N ARG A 149 3.08 -0.33 -13.67
CA ARG A 149 3.98 -0.42 -14.83
C ARG A 149 3.93 -1.80 -15.46
N SER A 150 2.73 -2.37 -15.53
CA SER A 150 2.55 -3.72 -16.03
C SER A 150 3.10 -3.84 -17.44
N SER A 151 3.93 -4.85 -17.68
CA SER A 151 4.41 -5.17 -19.03
C SER A 151 3.46 -6.09 -19.80
N PHE A 152 2.41 -6.59 -19.14
CA PHE A 152 1.51 -7.61 -19.71
C PHE A 152 0.17 -7.03 -20.17
N ILE A 153 -0.16 -5.80 -19.76
CA ILE A 153 -1.43 -5.15 -20.12
C ILE A 153 -1.60 -4.99 -21.63
N SER A 154 -0.52 -4.68 -22.37
CA SER A 154 -0.56 -4.52 -23.82
C SER A 154 -0.81 -5.85 -24.55
N THR A 155 -0.38 -6.97 -23.98
CA THR A 155 -0.71 -8.30 -24.52
C THR A 155 -2.20 -8.60 -24.45
N VAL A 156 -2.86 -8.15 -23.37
CA VAL A 156 -4.31 -8.34 -23.19
C VAL A 156 -5.11 -7.36 -24.05
N LEU A 157 -4.69 -6.11 -24.14
CA LEU A 157 -5.43 -5.06 -24.87
C LEU A 157 -5.11 -5.00 -26.37
N GLY A 158 -3.97 -5.54 -26.79
CA GLY A 158 -3.48 -5.44 -28.16
C GLY A 158 -2.90 -4.07 -28.54
N GLU A 159 -2.73 -3.17 -27.56
CA GLU A 159 -2.17 -1.83 -27.75
C GLU A 159 -1.33 -1.38 -26.55
N GLU A 160 -0.43 -0.43 -26.79
CA GLU A 160 0.38 0.19 -25.72
C GLU A 160 -0.49 1.10 -24.86
N THR A 161 -0.46 0.90 -23.54
CA THR A 161 -1.18 1.74 -22.57
C THR A 161 -0.20 2.31 -21.54
N PRO A 162 0.55 3.38 -21.89
CA PRO A 162 1.51 3.96 -20.98
C PRO A 162 0.80 4.56 -19.76
N SER A 163 1.32 4.28 -18.57
CA SER A 163 0.83 4.88 -17.32
C SER A 163 1.06 6.40 -17.33
N GLN A 164 -0.01 7.18 -17.13
CA GLN A 164 0.08 8.63 -16.99
C GLN A 164 0.02 9.03 -15.50
N HIS A 165 0.79 10.06 -15.13
CA HIS A 165 0.83 10.58 -13.77
C HIS A 165 0.82 12.11 -13.83
N PHE A 166 0.01 12.74 -12.99
CA PHE A 166 -0.16 14.21 -12.96
C PHE A 166 0.33 14.85 -11.66
N MET A 167 0.58 14.04 -10.63
CA MET A 167 1.04 14.46 -9.31
C MET A 167 2.26 13.64 -8.90
N THR A 168 3.18 14.30 -8.23
CA THR A 168 4.30 13.68 -7.53
C THR A 168 3.95 13.52 -6.06
N MET A 169 4.47 12.45 -5.43
CA MET A 169 4.31 12.26 -4.00
C MET A 169 5.63 11.84 -3.32
N THR A 170 6.22 12.77 -2.57
CA THR A 170 7.35 12.49 -1.66
C THR A 170 6.79 11.96 -0.35
N ARG A 171 7.35 10.86 0.16
CA ARG A 171 6.88 10.23 1.40
C ARG A 171 8.03 9.99 2.36
N LEU A 172 7.72 10.14 3.64
CA LEU A 172 8.63 9.83 4.73
C LEU A 172 7.86 9.25 5.91
N LEU A 173 8.56 8.48 6.73
CA LEU A 173 8.07 7.94 7.99
C LEU A 173 8.89 8.53 9.13
N LEU A 174 8.23 9.13 10.10
CA LEU A 174 8.87 9.64 11.31
C LEU A 174 8.33 8.93 12.55
N PRO A 175 9.17 8.68 13.57
CA PRO A 175 8.69 8.23 14.87
C PRO A 175 7.72 9.24 15.48
N THR A 176 6.54 8.78 15.88
CA THR A 176 5.52 9.63 16.53
C THR A 176 6.07 10.30 17.78
N GLU A 177 6.89 9.58 18.57
CA GLU A 177 7.52 10.11 19.78
C GLU A 177 8.43 11.31 19.51
N GLN A 178 9.22 11.28 18.42
CA GLN A 178 10.09 12.39 18.06
C GLN A 178 9.27 13.63 17.70
N MET A 179 8.19 13.45 16.94
CA MET A 179 7.31 14.56 16.57
C MET A 179 6.47 15.07 17.76
N SER A 180 6.11 14.22 18.72
CA SER A 180 5.37 14.68 19.91
C SER A 180 6.25 15.44 20.90
N ASN A 181 7.56 15.17 20.92
CA ASN A 181 8.52 15.82 21.81
C ASN A 181 9.11 17.11 21.23
N ASP A 182 8.88 17.36 19.95
CA ASP A 182 9.31 18.57 19.26
C ASP A 182 8.24 19.68 19.37
N ALA A 183 8.67 20.90 19.71
CA ALA A 183 7.76 22.00 20.03
C ALA A 183 6.94 22.46 18.82
N ASP A 184 7.53 22.39 17.62
CA ASP A 184 6.92 22.88 16.39
C ASP A 184 5.90 21.86 15.83
N THR A 185 6.20 20.57 15.94
CA THR A 185 5.38 19.50 15.34
C THR A 185 4.31 18.94 16.27
N ASN A 186 4.45 19.05 17.61
CA ASN A 186 3.45 18.53 18.55
C ASN A 186 2.05 19.17 18.35
N ALA A 187 1.99 20.45 17.97
CA ALA A 187 0.74 21.14 17.69
C ALA A 187 -0.10 20.42 16.62
N PHE A 188 0.56 19.74 15.68
CA PHE A 188 -0.07 18.99 14.60
C PHE A 188 -0.78 17.72 15.09
N PHE A 189 -0.47 17.19 16.28
CA PHE A 189 -1.08 15.97 16.84
C PHE A 189 -2.18 16.24 17.87
N LYS A 190 -2.52 17.51 18.12
CA LYS A 190 -3.68 17.86 18.97
C LYS A 190 -4.95 17.22 18.38
N GLY A 191 -5.61 16.38 19.16
CA GLY A 191 -6.79 15.59 18.74
C GLY A 191 -6.52 14.12 18.41
N GLY A 192 -5.29 13.63 18.62
CA GLY A 192 -4.94 12.20 18.52
C GLY A 192 -3.88 11.91 17.47
N TYR A 193 -3.17 10.79 17.67
CA TYR A 193 -2.08 10.30 16.80
C TYR A 193 -2.55 9.37 15.69
N ASN A 194 -3.82 8.93 15.76
CA ASN A 194 -4.44 7.99 14.83
C ASN A 194 -5.46 8.68 13.90
N SER A 195 -5.31 9.98 13.70
CA SER A 195 -6.07 10.75 12.71
C SER A 195 -5.40 10.69 11.34
N ILE A 196 -6.18 10.60 10.27
CA ILE A 196 -5.70 11.02 8.95
C ILE A 196 -5.90 12.54 8.83
N ARG A 197 -4.83 13.25 8.49
CA ARG A 197 -4.85 14.71 8.33
C ARG A 197 -4.55 15.07 6.89
N VAL A 198 -5.34 15.97 6.34
CA VAL A 198 -5.13 16.54 5.02
C VAL A 198 -4.96 18.04 5.21
N LEU A 199 -3.78 18.54 4.88
CA LEU A 199 -3.48 19.96 4.85
C LEU A 199 -3.31 20.38 3.39
N ARG A 200 -4.10 21.35 2.92
CA ARG A 200 -3.89 21.94 1.60
C ARG A 200 -2.82 23.02 1.71
N VAL A 201 -1.85 22.99 0.79
CA VAL A 201 -0.80 24.02 0.68
C VAL A 201 -0.71 24.38 -0.79
N ASP A 202 -1.16 25.58 -1.16
CA ASP A 202 -1.22 26.05 -2.56
C ASP A 202 -1.89 25.03 -3.52
N ASP A 203 -1.16 24.58 -4.54
CA ASP A 203 -1.58 23.58 -5.51
C ASP A 203 -1.33 22.13 -5.04
N GLY A 204 -0.65 21.95 -3.90
CA GLY A 204 -0.29 20.69 -3.27
C GLY A 204 -1.07 20.38 -2.00
N SER A 205 -0.70 19.27 -1.36
CA SER A 205 -1.26 18.86 -0.07
C SER A 205 -0.27 18.02 0.72
N VAL A 206 -0.39 18.07 2.04
CA VAL A 206 0.29 17.19 2.97
C VAL A 206 -0.74 16.25 3.58
N ILE A 207 -0.51 14.95 3.43
CA ILE A 207 -1.35 13.90 4.01
C ILE A 207 -0.54 13.20 5.09
N THR A 208 -1.06 13.15 6.31
CA THR A 208 -0.45 12.40 7.40
C THR A 208 -1.40 11.39 8.02
N TYR A 209 -0.85 10.29 8.52
CA TYR A 209 -1.59 9.32 9.32
C TYR A 209 -0.63 8.37 10.04
N GLY A 210 -1.06 7.89 11.22
CA GLY A 210 -0.30 6.96 12.03
C GLY A 210 -0.32 5.53 11.46
N CYS A 211 0.79 4.80 11.62
CA CYS A 211 0.87 3.37 11.37
C CYS A 211 1.72 2.68 12.46
N ARG A 212 1.79 1.34 12.44
CA ARG A 212 2.43 0.53 13.50
C ARG A 212 1.88 0.83 14.89
N ASN A 213 0.58 0.63 15.08
CA ASN A 213 -0.15 0.99 16.30
C ASN A 213 0.08 2.45 16.73
N GLY A 214 0.22 3.36 15.76
CA GLY A 214 0.51 4.79 15.99
C GLY A 214 1.96 5.12 16.35
N ALA A 215 2.90 4.18 16.31
CA ALA A 215 4.31 4.43 16.64
C ALA A 215 5.06 5.23 15.55
N LEU A 216 4.59 5.18 14.30
CA LEU A 216 5.14 5.96 13.18
C LEU A 216 4.06 6.84 12.57
N GLN A 217 4.47 8.00 12.05
CA GLN A 217 3.65 8.88 11.23
C GLN A 217 4.13 8.81 9.79
N ASN A 218 3.22 8.44 8.89
CA ASN A 218 3.42 8.67 7.47
C ASN A 218 3.14 10.12 7.16
N ILE A 219 4.05 10.75 6.42
CA ILE A 219 3.90 12.11 5.91
C ILE A 219 4.11 12.05 4.41
N ALA A 220 3.12 12.49 3.66
CA ALA A 220 3.12 12.46 2.22
C ALA A 220 2.86 13.87 1.67
N PHE A 221 3.85 14.41 0.97
CA PHE A 221 3.73 15.66 0.24
C PHE A 221 3.33 15.35 -1.18
N MET A 222 2.13 15.77 -1.57
CA MET A 222 1.60 15.62 -2.91
C MET A 222 1.57 16.98 -3.61
N TYR A 223 2.17 17.09 -4.78
CA TYR A 223 2.31 18.36 -5.52
C TYR A 223 2.36 18.07 -7.03
N PRO A 224 2.04 19.07 -7.89
CA PRO A 224 2.14 18.90 -9.34
C PRO A 224 3.51 18.42 -9.81
N ALA A 225 3.54 17.58 -10.84
CA ALA A 225 4.78 16.94 -11.28
C ALA A 225 5.86 17.93 -11.76
N GLU A 226 5.44 19.08 -12.29
CA GLU A 226 6.29 20.18 -12.77
C GLU A 226 7.25 20.74 -11.70
N HIS A 227 6.88 20.70 -10.41
CA HIS A 227 7.75 21.18 -9.33
C HIS A 227 9.01 20.32 -9.10
N LEU A 228 9.12 19.14 -9.71
CA LEU A 228 10.35 18.33 -9.69
C LEU A 228 11.42 18.85 -10.65
N GLU A 229 11.04 19.55 -11.73
CA GLU A 229 11.99 19.96 -12.78
C GLU A 229 12.93 21.07 -12.30
N ASP A 230 12.52 21.85 -11.30
CA ASP A 230 13.26 23.00 -10.75
C ASP A 230 14.14 22.67 -9.52
N ALA A 231 14.28 21.40 -9.12
CA ALA A 231 15.09 21.01 -7.97
C ALA A 231 16.53 20.61 -8.36
N PRO A 232 17.55 21.50 -8.25
CA PRO A 232 18.92 21.14 -8.56
C PRO A 232 19.45 20.10 -7.57
N GLY A 233 19.76 18.90 -8.06
CA GLY A 233 20.60 17.93 -7.36
C GLY A 233 19.91 16.75 -6.67
N ILE A 234 18.58 16.60 -6.79
CA ILE A 234 17.95 15.31 -6.48
C ILE A 234 17.92 14.52 -7.79
N PRO A 235 18.74 13.47 -7.97
CA PRO A 235 18.57 12.60 -9.12
C PRO A 235 17.13 12.09 -9.11
N VAL A 236 16.37 12.45 -10.15
CA VAL A 236 15.13 11.77 -10.47
C VAL A 236 15.54 10.36 -10.85
N GLU A 237 15.70 9.48 -9.86
CA GLU A 237 15.56 8.06 -10.09
C GLU A 237 14.10 7.87 -10.52
N HIS A 238 13.86 7.96 -11.83
CA HIS A 238 12.86 7.10 -12.42
C HIS A 238 13.25 5.72 -11.95
N ALA A 239 12.55 5.20 -10.93
CA ALA A 239 12.77 3.85 -10.44
C ALA A 239 12.84 2.97 -11.68
N LYS A 240 14.02 2.42 -11.99
CA LYS A 240 14.20 1.57 -13.15
C LYS A 240 13.50 0.24 -12.92
#